data_AF-A0A2R6EYD1-F1
#
_entry.id   AF-A0A2R6EYD1-F1
#
_cell.length_a   1.000
_cell.length_b   1.000
_cell.length_c   1.000
_cell.angle_alpha   90.00
_cell.angle_beta   90.00
_cell.angle_gamma   90.00
#
_symmetry.space_group_name_H-M   'P 1'
#
loop_
_entity.id
_entity.type
_entity.pdbx_description
1 polymer ?
#
loop_
_entity_poly.entity_id
_entity_poly.type
_entity_poly.pdbx_seq_one_letter_code
_entity_poly.pdbx_strand_id
1 'polypeptide(L)'
;MLVGLLVVASVVLAGGAIALEQAGTTDQRVTQEQAAQDGAMVLENNTIEVELEADGDTHWTINWTFSLPAEESRDRFDALASEFESGEATAYLETLDSFRNASQQIDAARDRPIRITNETWSSNRTGTGENATGRLTLAFEWENFARTEGDRLIIDDALATAEHGAWLDELSADQELIVRIPEGYGVFDANVDPQDGALRWRGPMMFDGTTLQATFIGDSQTPEPRDESNVMLWGVVGLLVVAIAVVGVFLVNRRDSLLPGSTGSDDDGPPASGATPAAGQADPPESEPVPPDPADNQSGEIDEELLSDEERVERLLEANGGRMKQAHIVRDTDWSNAKVSQLLSSMEDEGRIDKLRIGRENLISFTDVDVTEIEREE
;
A
#
# COMPACT_ATOMS: atom_id res chain seq x y z
N MET A 1 -14.57 7.82 -40.93
CA MET A 1 -13.26 7.25 -40.57
C MET A 1 -12.43 8.40 -40.02
N LEU A 2 -12.47 8.56 -38.70
CA LEU A 2 -11.87 9.69 -38.01
C LEU A 2 -10.65 9.12 -37.27
N VAL A 3 -9.45 9.51 -37.71
CA VAL A 3 -8.20 9.01 -37.12
C VAL A 3 -8.00 9.80 -35.83
N GLY A 4 -8.19 9.15 -34.69
CA GLY A 4 -7.85 9.72 -33.40
C GLY A 4 -6.33 9.89 -33.31
N LEU A 5 -5.87 11.13 -33.15
CA LEU A 5 -4.47 11.44 -32.87
C LEU A 5 -4.22 11.11 -31.40
N LEU A 6 -3.61 9.95 -31.14
CA LEU A 6 -3.18 9.55 -29.81
C LEU A 6 -2.04 10.48 -29.36
N VAL A 7 -2.31 11.35 -28.39
CA VAL A 7 -1.28 12.15 -27.72
C VAL A 7 -1.03 11.49 -26.37
N VAL A 8 0.04 10.69 -26.29
CA VAL A 8 0.57 10.22 -25.01
C VAL A 8 1.33 11.39 -24.40
N ALA A 9 0.79 11.96 -23.33
CA ALA A 9 1.43 13.02 -22.56
C ALA A 9 2.14 12.39 -21.36
N SER A 10 3.40 11.99 -21.54
CA SER A 10 4.26 11.63 -20.41
C SER A 10 4.56 12.87 -19.58
N VAL A 11 4.42 12.76 -18.26
CA VAL A 11 4.59 13.90 -17.36
C VAL A 11 6.06 13.99 -16.98
N VAL A 12 6.82 14.71 -17.80
CA VAL A 12 8.19 15.10 -17.46
C VAL A 12 8.12 16.19 -16.39
N LEU A 13 7.97 15.78 -15.13
CA LEU A 13 8.31 16.63 -13.98
C LEU A 13 9.71 17.17 -14.19
N ALA A 14 9.95 18.46 -13.95
CA ALA A 14 11.17 19.16 -14.36
C ALA A 14 12.45 18.68 -13.63
N GLY A 15 12.96 17.49 -13.96
CA GLY A 15 14.29 16.96 -13.60
C GLY A 15 15.32 17.14 -14.73
N GLY A 16 14.88 17.56 -15.92
CA GLY A 16 15.78 17.88 -17.03
C GLY A 16 16.63 19.11 -16.73
N ALA A 17 17.96 18.95 -16.76
CA ALA A 17 18.88 20.07 -16.70
C ALA A 17 18.54 21.12 -17.79
N ILE A 18 18.34 22.39 -17.40
CA ILE A 18 18.00 23.48 -18.30
C ILE A 18 19.24 23.88 -19.13
N ALA A 19 19.54 23.07 -20.14
CA ALA A 19 20.53 23.35 -21.16
C ALA A 19 19.85 24.00 -22.37
N LEU A 20 19.96 25.33 -22.50
CA LEU A 20 19.56 25.99 -23.75
C LEU A 20 20.50 25.56 -24.88
N GLU A 21 19.96 24.77 -25.82
CA GLU A 21 20.50 24.44 -27.14
C GLU A 21 21.93 23.85 -27.20
N GLN A 22 22.06 22.52 -27.38
CA GLN A 22 22.07 21.89 -28.72
C GLN A 22 22.16 20.36 -28.67
N ALA A 23 21.71 19.74 -29.77
CA ALA A 23 21.41 18.33 -29.97
C ALA A 23 22.45 17.28 -29.53
N GLY A 24 21.94 16.17 -28.97
CA GLY A 24 22.62 14.87 -28.94
C GLY A 24 22.28 14.05 -27.70
N THR A 25 21.58 12.92 -27.87
CA THR A 25 21.31 11.95 -26.80
C THR A 25 22.60 11.27 -26.35
N THR A 26 23.31 11.95 -25.46
CA THR A 26 24.55 11.50 -24.81
C THR A 26 24.25 11.35 -23.32
N ASP A 27 24.85 10.34 -22.69
CA ASP A 27 24.65 9.98 -21.29
C ASP A 27 24.54 11.21 -20.37
N GLN A 28 23.38 11.38 -19.72
CA GLN A 28 23.11 12.56 -18.91
C GLN A 28 24.12 12.71 -17.77
N ARG A 29 24.63 11.61 -17.18
CA ARG A 29 25.67 11.69 -16.13
C ARG A 29 26.95 12.32 -16.63
N VAL A 30 27.41 11.94 -17.84
CA VAL A 30 28.63 12.50 -18.43
C VAL A 30 28.48 14.00 -18.67
N THR A 31 27.29 14.43 -19.11
CA THR A 31 26.98 15.86 -19.30
C THR A 31 26.93 16.61 -17.96
N GLN A 32 26.35 16.00 -16.92
CA GLN A 32 26.19 16.57 -15.58
C GLN A 32 27.53 16.69 -14.84
N GLU A 33 28.40 15.68 -14.92
CA GLU A 33 29.77 15.71 -14.37
C GLU A 33 30.66 16.73 -15.10
N GLN A 34 30.56 16.86 -16.43
CA GLN A 34 31.30 17.88 -17.16
C GLN A 34 30.79 19.29 -16.85
N ALA A 35 29.48 19.49 -16.75
CA ALA A 35 28.90 20.77 -16.35
C ALA A 35 29.35 21.20 -14.94
N ALA A 36 29.41 20.26 -13.98
CA ALA A 36 29.95 20.53 -12.65
C ALA A 36 31.44 20.90 -12.68
N GLN A 37 32.25 20.25 -13.53
CA GLN A 37 33.68 20.55 -13.69
C GLN A 37 33.95 21.91 -14.36
N ASP A 38 33.09 22.34 -15.29
CA ASP A 38 33.13 23.68 -15.90
C ASP A 38 32.51 24.78 -15.00
N GLY A 39 32.08 24.44 -13.78
CA GLY A 39 31.50 25.37 -12.81
C GLY A 39 30.09 25.86 -13.16
N ALA A 40 29.37 25.14 -14.02
CA ALA A 40 27.99 25.46 -14.35
C ALA A 40 27.03 25.12 -13.19
N MET A 41 25.82 25.71 -13.25
CA MET A 41 24.71 25.28 -12.42
C MET A 41 24.29 23.86 -12.83
N VAL A 42 24.10 22.98 -11.86
CA VAL A 42 23.72 21.58 -12.07
C VAL A 42 22.61 21.20 -11.09
N LEU A 43 21.52 20.58 -11.56
CA LEU A 43 20.53 19.95 -10.67
C LEU A 43 21.16 18.71 -10.01
N GLU A 44 21.15 18.65 -8.69
CA GLU A 44 21.71 17.56 -7.88
C GLU A 44 20.65 16.53 -7.46
N ASN A 45 19.44 17.01 -7.14
CA ASN A 45 18.29 16.17 -6.79
C ASN A 45 16.97 16.92 -6.99
N ASN A 46 15.92 16.14 -7.18
CA ASN A 46 14.53 16.57 -7.16
C ASN A 46 13.75 15.70 -6.16
N THR A 47 13.25 16.29 -5.07
CA THR A 47 12.49 15.56 -4.04
C THR A 47 11.05 16.02 -4.04
N ILE A 48 10.14 15.07 -4.28
CA ILE A 48 8.70 15.26 -4.25
C ILE A 48 8.22 14.69 -2.91
N GLU A 49 7.74 15.55 -2.02
CA GLU A 49 7.25 15.18 -0.70
C GLU A 49 5.74 15.41 -0.62
N VAL A 50 5.03 14.41 -0.10
CA VAL A 50 3.58 14.41 0.09
C VAL A 50 3.30 14.15 1.56
N GLU A 51 2.86 15.16 2.29
CA GLU A 51 2.45 15.04 3.68
C GLU A 51 0.94 14.83 3.72
N LEU A 52 0.50 13.65 4.17
CA LEU A 52 -0.91 13.28 4.21
C LEU A 52 -1.54 13.66 5.54
N GLU A 53 -2.72 14.30 5.50
CA GLU A 53 -3.50 14.70 6.67
C GLU A 53 -4.63 13.71 7.00
N ALA A 54 -5.16 13.81 8.22
CA ALA A 54 -6.13 12.85 8.77
C ALA A 54 -7.54 12.92 8.15
N ASP A 55 -7.84 13.99 7.40
CA ASP A 55 -9.07 14.19 6.63
C ASP A 55 -8.94 13.81 5.14
N GLY A 56 -7.73 13.40 4.70
CA GLY A 56 -7.43 13.00 3.34
C GLY A 56 -6.89 14.10 2.44
N ASP A 57 -6.76 15.34 2.94
CA ASP A 57 -6.04 16.40 2.26
C ASP A 57 -4.52 16.12 2.32
N THR A 58 -3.75 16.73 1.42
CA THR A 58 -2.28 16.56 1.37
C THR A 58 -1.56 17.88 1.15
N HIS A 59 -0.45 18.07 1.86
CA HIS A 59 0.51 19.13 1.56
C HIS A 59 1.62 18.58 0.65
N TRP A 60 1.71 19.10 -0.57
CA TRP A 60 2.72 18.73 -1.56
C TRP A 60 3.86 19.73 -1.51
N THR A 61 5.10 19.24 -1.46
CA THR A 61 6.31 20.05 -1.55
C THR A 61 7.28 19.43 -2.56
N ILE A 62 7.51 20.11 -3.69
CA ILE A 62 8.50 19.72 -4.69
C ILE A 62 9.73 20.61 -4.53
N ASN A 63 10.89 19.99 -4.33
CA ASN A 63 12.17 20.65 -4.10
C ASN A 63 13.18 20.32 -5.20
N TRP A 64 13.68 21.34 -5.89
CA TRP A 64 14.78 21.23 -6.84
C TRP A 64 16.06 21.80 -6.23
N THR A 65 17.07 20.97 -6.03
CA THR A 65 18.35 21.37 -5.41
C THR A 65 19.45 21.47 -6.47
N PHE A 66 20.15 22.60 -6.54
CA PHE A 66 21.17 22.91 -7.53
C PHE A 66 22.54 23.18 -6.92
N SER A 67 23.58 22.57 -7.48
CA SER A 67 24.99 22.89 -7.20
C SER A 67 25.36 24.23 -7.85
N LEU A 68 25.95 25.15 -7.09
CA LEU A 68 26.34 26.51 -7.53
C LEU A 68 27.83 26.83 -7.27
N PRO A 69 28.78 26.04 -7.82
CA PRO A 69 30.19 26.13 -7.48
C PRO A 69 30.86 27.45 -7.91
N ALA A 70 30.43 28.06 -9.01
CA ALA A 70 30.99 29.31 -9.54
C ALA A 70 30.10 30.54 -9.28
N GLU A 71 30.68 31.74 -9.29
CA GLU A 71 29.93 33.00 -9.16
C GLU A 71 28.87 33.14 -10.26
N GLU A 72 29.22 32.83 -11.51
CA GLU A 72 28.28 32.87 -12.65
C GLU A 72 27.10 31.90 -12.49
N SER A 73 27.31 30.73 -11.89
CA SER A 73 26.21 29.79 -11.59
C SER A 73 25.22 30.34 -10.57
N ARG A 74 25.71 31.14 -9.61
CA ARG A 74 24.88 31.81 -8.59
C ARG A 74 24.09 32.98 -9.17
N ASP A 75 24.70 33.77 -10.05
CA ASP A 75 24.00 34.85 -10.76
C ASP A 75 22.89 34.28 -11.68
N ARG A 76 23.17 33.16 -12.36
CA ARG A 76 22.16 32.41 -13.13
C ARG A 76 21.05 31.88 -12.23
N PHE A 77 21.37 31.38 -11.03
CA PHE A 77 20.35 30.92 -10.07
C PHE A 77 19.47 32.06 -9.58
N ASP A 78 20.03 33.25 -9.34
CA ASP A 78 19.25 34.39 -8.84
C ASP A 78 18.26 34.93 -9.87
N ALA A 79 18.61 34.88 -11.15
CA ALA A 79 17.68 35.15 -12.24
C ALA A 79 16.54 34.11 -12.26
N LEU A 80 16.88 32.82 -12.23
CA LEU A 80 15.91 31.73 -12.24
C LEU A 80 14.98 31.74 -11.01
N ALA A 81 15.53 31.99 -9.83
CA ALA A 81 14.80 32.10 -8.57
C ALA A 81 13.79 33.26 -8.61
N SER A 82 14.19 34.41 -9.18
CA SER A 82 13.30 35.55 -9.36
C SER A 82 12.13 35.25 -10.32
N GLU A 83 12.41 34.52 -11.41
CA GLU A 83 11.42 34.07 -12.40
C GLU A 83 10.48 32.98 -11.83
N PHE A 84 10.99 32.14 -10.92
CA PHE A 84 10.23 31.10 -10.24
C PHE A 84 9.29 31.71 -9.19
N GLU A 85 9.78 32.64 -8.36
CA GLU A 85 8.97 33.36 -7.36
C GLU A 85 7.94 34.31 -7.99
N SER A 86 8.17 34.83 -9.19
CA SER A 86 7.16 35.60 -9.94
C SER A 86 6.10 34.73 -10.61
N GLY A 87 6.27 33.40 -10.63
CA GLY A 87 5.39 32.48 -11.36
C GLY A 87 5.53 32.59 -12.88
N GLU A 88 6.69 33.04 -13.38
CA GLU A 88 6.99 33.17 -14.81
C GLU A 88 7.83 32.00 -15.35
N ALA A 89 8.44 31.19 -14.47
CA ALA A 89 9.37 30.10 -14.82
C ALA A 89 8.66 28.90 -15.48
N THR A 90 8.33 29.07 -16.76
CA THR A 90 7.54 28.14 -17.59
C THR A 90 7.86 26.66 -17.43
N ALA A 91 9.14 26.26 -17.40
CA ALA A 91 9.55 24.86 -17.23
C ALA A 91 9.03 24.21 -15.92
N TYR A 92 8.82 24.99 -14.87
CA TYR A 92 8.27 24.52 -13.58
C TYR A 92 6.76 24.73 -13.49
N LEU A 93 6.19 25.65 -14.29
CA LEU A 93 4.74 25.77 -14.46
C LEU A 93 4.17 24.53 -15.16
N GLU A 94 4.85 23.97 -16.16
CA GLU A 94 4.45 22.72 -16.84
C GLU A 94 4.35 21.53 -15.87
N THR A 95 5.18 21.51 -14.83
CA THR A 95 5.06 20.56 -13.72
C THR A 95 3.71 20.76 -13.01
N LEU A 96 3.40 21.95 -12.49
CA LEU A 96 2.13 22.22 -11.80
C LEU A 96 0.89 22.06 -12.70
N ASP A 97 0.98 22.40 -13.98
CA ASP A 97 -0.12 22.21 -14.93
C ASP A 97 -0.39 20.73 -15.20
N SER A 98 0.61 19.86 -15.06
CA SER A 98 0.42 18.40 -15.07
C SER A 98 -0.35 17.93 -13.82
N PHE A 99 0.00 18.44 -12.63
CA PHE A 99 -0.76 18.21 -11.39
C PHE A 99 -2.21 18.70 -11.50
N ARG A 100 -2.44 19.91 -12.04
CA ARG A 100 -3.78 20.48 -12.25
C ARG A 100 -4.60 19.67 -13.27
N ASN A 101 -3.97 19.19 -14.35
CA ASN A 101 -4.61 18.35 -15.34
C ASN A 101 -5.00 16.99 -14.74
N ALA A 102 -4.11 16.36 -13.98
CA ALA A 102 -4.41 15.16 -13.20
C ALA A 102 -5.60 15.39 -12.25
N SER A 103 -5.54 16.44 -11.42
CA SER A 103 -6.63 16.83 -10.52
C SER A 103 -7.97 17.01 -11.25
N GLN A 104 -8.00 17.64 -12.43
CA GLN A 104 -9.22 17.83 -13.21
C GLN A 104 -9.76 16.52 -13.82
N GLN A 105 -8.88 15.63 -14.31
CA GLN A 105 -9.29 14.33 -14.83
C GLN A 105 -9.84 13.42 -13.72
N ILE A 106 -9.25 13.49 -12.53
CA ILE A 106 -9.68 12.72 -11.37
C ILE A 106 -11.00 13.30 -10.82
N ASP A 107 -11.13 14.63 -10.69
CA ASP A 107 -12.39 15.32 -10.31
C ASP A 107 -13.55 14.94 -11.24
N ALA A 108 -13.35 15.00 -12.56
CA ALA A 108 -14.36 14.65 -13.56
C ALA A 108 -14.79 13.17 -13.54
N ALA A 109 -13.97 12.28 -12.95
CA ALA A 109 -14.23 10.85 -12.84
C ALA A 109 -14.81 10.41 -11.49
N ARG A 110 -15.03 11.33 -10.54
CA ARG A 110 -15.39 11.01 -9.14
C ARG A 110 -16.62 11.80 -8.66
N ASP A 111 -17.30 11.26 -7.66
CA ASP A 111 -18.39 11.95 -6.95
C ASP A 111 -17.89 12.92 -5.83
N ARG A 112 -16.57 13.11 -5.69
CA ARG A 112 -15.95 14.04 -4.71
C ARG A 112 -15.20 15.16 -5.43
N PRO A 113 -15.36 16.44 -5.03
CA PRO A 113 -14.61 17.53 -5.64
C PRO A 113 -13.14 17.49 -5.20
N ILE A 114 -12.22 17.64 -6.14
CA ILE A 114 -10.77 17.59 -5.91
C ILE A 114 -10.15 18.90 -6.42
N ARG A 115 -9.29 19.53 -5.61
CA ARG A 115 -8.67 20.83 -5.95
C ARG A 115 -7.23 20.92 -5.50
N ILE A 116 -6.47 21.73 -6.23
CA ILE A 116 -5.17 22.24 -5.81
C ILE A 116 -5.37 23.71 -5.36
N THR A 117 -4.82 24.04 -4.20
CA THR A 117 -4.97 25.35 -3.54
C THR A 117 -3.66 25.78 -2.87
N ASN A 118 -3.61 27.00 -2.33
CA ASN A 118 -2.52 27.50 -1.49
C ASN A 118 -1.09 27.39 -2.09
N GLU A 119 -1.01 27.53 -3.42
CA GLU A 119 0.22 27.53 -4.21
C GLU A 119 1.23 28.57 -3.71
N THR A 120 2.42 28.10 -3.31
CA THR A 120 3.52 28.91 -2.80
C THR A 120 4.79 28.59 -3.58
N TRP A 121 5.37 29.63 -4.19
CA TRP A 121 6.62 29.57 -4.94
C TRP A 121 7.70 30.27 -4.11
N SER A 122 8.78 29.56 -3.77
CA SER A 122 9.85 30.11 -2.95
C SER A 122 11.21 29.60 -3.39
N SER A 123 12.24 30.42 -3.19
CA SER A 123 13.64 30.04 -3.36
C SER A 123 14.43 30.20 -2.06
N ASN A 124 15.53 29.47 -1.95
CA ASN A 124 16.54 29.68 -0.93
C ASN A 124 17.92 29.35 -1.51
N ARG A 125 18.97 29.96 -0.96
CA ARG A 125 20.35 29.65 -1.31
C ARG A 125 21.17 29.54 -0.03
N THR A 126 21.91 28.45 0.08
CA THR A 126 22.71 28.12 1.26
C THR A 126 24.15 27.76 0.86
N GLY A 127 25.03 27.57 1.84
CA GLY A 127 26.44 27.34 1.59
C GLY A 127 27.21 28.58 1.11
N THR A 128 28.51 28.39 0.83
CA THR A 128 29.40 29.45 0.32
C THR A 128 30.51 28.83 -0.53
N GLY A 129 31.05 29.61 -1.48
CA GLY A 129 32.12 29.14 -2.38
C GLY A 129 31.67 27.94 -3.23
N GLU A 130 32.56 26.98 -3.44
CA GLU A 130 32.31 25.80 -4.28
C GLU A 130 31.18 24.91 -3.76
N ASN A 131 30.82 25.01 -2.47
CA ASN A 131 29.71 24.28 -1.84
C ASN A 131 28.47 25.16 -1.64
N ALA A 132 28.24 26.15 -2.51
CA ALA A 132 26.99 26.91 -2.51
C ALA A 132 25.91 26.11 -3.24
N THR A 133 24.70 26.13 -2.71
CA THR A 133 23.57 25.33 -3.20
C THR A 133 22.32 26.19 -3.28
N GLY A 134 21.63 26.16 -4.42
CA GLY A 134 20.32 26.77 -4.60
C GLY A 134 19.20 25.75 -4.39
N ARG A 135 18.06 26.17 -3.86
CA ARG A 135 16.83 25.37 -3.80
C ARG A 135 15.67 26.19 -4.31
N LEU A 136 14.90 25.61 -5.23
CA LEU A 136 13.55 26.07 -5.58
C LEU A 136 12.55 25.13 -4.90
N THR A 137 11.50 25.68 -4.31
CA THR A 137 10.46 24.94 -3.61
C THR A 137 9.09 25.42 -4.07
N LEU A 138 8.35 24.51 -4.71
CA LEU A 138 6.92 24.64 -5.00
C LEU A 138 6.16 23.88 -3.93
N ALA A 139 5.28 24.57 -3.19
CA ALA A 139 4.37 23.95 -2.26
C ALA A 139 2.91 24.25 -2.62
N PHE A 140 2.00 23.31 -2.39
CA PHE A 140 0.55 23.50 -2.55
C PHE A 140 -0.23 22.49 -1.72
N GLU A 141 -1.49 22.79 -1.44
CA GLU A 141 -2.44 21.84 -0.84
C GLU A 141 -3.23 21.15 -1.95
N TRP A 142 -3.49 19.84 -1.78
CA TRP A 142 -4.35 19.06 -2.66
C TRP A 142 -5.50 18.47 -1.82
N GLU A 143 -6.69 19.09 -1.97
CA GLU A 143 -7.94 18.73 -1.29
C GLU A 143 -8.45 17.34 -1.73
N ASN A 144 -8.90 16.54 -0.77
CA ASN A 144 -9.55 15.23 -0.96
C ASN A 144 -8.70 14.24 -1.77
N PHE A 145 -7.37 14.33 -1.63
CA PHE A 145 -6.41 13.47 -2.32
C PHE A 145 -6.59 12.01 -1.91
N ALA A 146 -6.36 11.67 -0.63
CA ALA A 146 -6.65 10.34 -0.11
C ALA A 146 -8.13 10.19 0.22
N ARG A 147 -8.66 8.98 0.09
CA ARG A 147 -10.04 8.68 0.48
C ARG A 147 -10.10 8.31 1.97
N THR A 148 -10.97 8.97 2.72
CA THR A 148 -11.27 8.65 4.12
C THR A 148 -12.36 7.57 4.22
N GLU A 149 -12.06 6.46 4.90
CA GLU A 149 -13.03 5.40 5.19
C GLU A 149 -12.98 5.01 6.67
N GLY A 150 -13.68 5.78 7.51
CA GLY A 150 -13.73 5.55 8.96
C GLY A 150 -12.41 5.93 9.63
N ASP A 151 -11.61 4.92 9.99
CA ASP A 151 -10.26 5.06 10.53
C ASP A 151 -9.16 4.92 9.45
N ARG A 152 -9.54 4.77 8.18
CA ARG A 152 -8.61 4.50 7.07
C ARG A 152 -8.38 5.71 6.18
N LEU A 153 -7.15 5.86 5.73
CA LEU A 153 -6.78 6.73 4.61
C LEU A 153 -6.28 5.83 3.47
N ILE A 154 -6.87 5.98 2.28
CA ILE A 154 -6.58 5.15 1.12
C ILE A 154 -6.06 6.04 0.00
N ILE A 155 -4.81 5.81 -0.42
CA ILE A 155 -4.25 6.30 -1.67
C ILE A 155 -4.30 5.15 -2.66
N ASP A 156 -5.22 5.20 -3.61
CA ASP A 156 -5.31 4.24 -4.71
C ASP A 156 -5.74 4.92 -6.03
N ASP A 157 -6.62 5.90 -5.90
CA ASP A 157 -7.36 6.51 -6.98
C ASP A 157 -6.87 7.92 -7.35
N ALA A 158 -5.91 8.47 -6.59
CA ALA A 158 -5.41 9.84 -6.72
C ALA A 158 -4.13 9.95 -7.58
N LEU A 159 -3.41 8.83 -7.76
CA LEU A 159 -2.21 8.75 -8.61
C LEU A 159 -2.50 8.07 -9.96
N ALA A 160 -3.66 7.42 -10.10
CA ALA A 160 -4.14 6.80 -11.33
C ALA A 160 -5.31 7.58 -11.97
N THR A 161 -5.17 7.93 -13.25
CA THR A 161 -6.26 8.47 -14.09
C THR A 161 -7.09 7.34 -14.67
N ALA A 162 -8.42 7.53 -14.72
CA ALA A 162 -9.39 6.46 -15.00
C ALA A 162 -9.28 5.85 -16.41
N GLU A 163 -8.67 6.55 -17.38
CA GLU A 163 -8.54 6.09 -18.77
C GLU A 163 -7.08 5.88 -19.24
N HIS A 164 -6.08 6.44 -18.55
CA HIS A 164 -4.72 6.55 -19.10
C HIS A 164 -3.58 6.02 -18.19
N GLY A 165 -3.89 5.46 -17.01
CA GLY A 165 -2.89 4.93 -16.08
C GLY A 165 -2.38 5.98 -15.08
N ALA A 166 -1.21 5.76 -14.49
CA ALA A 166 -0.63 6.70 -13.54
C ALA A 166 -0.31 8.04 -14.24
N TRP A 167 -0.72 9.17 -13.66
CA TRP A 167 -0.33 10.48 -14.21
C TRP A 167 1.10 10.86 -13.84
N LEU A 168 1.61 10.26 -12.77
CA LEU A 168 3.03 10.17 -12.48
C LEU A 168 3.49 8.81 -13.01
N ASP A 169 3.92 8.75 -14.27
CA ASP A 169 4.29 7.52 -14.98
C ASP A 169 5.74 7.07 -14.72
N GLU A 170 6.63 8.00 -14.40
CA GLU A 170 8.04 7.70 -14.10
C GLU A 170 8.64 8.60 -12.99
N LEU A 171 9.70 8.09 -12.34
CA LEU A 171 10.71 8.87 -11.62
C LEU A 171 12.02 8.77 -12.38
N SER A 172 12.64 9.91 -12.68
CA SER A 172 14.00 10.03 -13.20
C SER A 172 15.06 9.63 -12.15
N ALA A 173 16.29 9.35 -12.57
CA ALA A 173 17.34 8.83 -11.69
C ALA A 173 17.80 9.78 -10.56
N ASP A 174 17.44 11.06 -10.67
CA ASP A 174 17.66 12.14 -9.70
C ASP A 174 16.43 12.43 -8.80
N GLN A 175 15.33 11.69 -9.00
CA GLN A 175 14.06 11.91 -8.31
C GLN A 175 13.81 10.92 -7.14
N GLU A 176 13.33 11.44 -6.01
CA GLU A 176 12.75 10.66 -4.90
C GLU A 176 11.34 11.17 -4.60
N LEU A 177 10.36 10.24 -4.56
CA LEU A 177 9.02 10.47 -4.04
C LEU A 177 8.96 9.98 -2.59
N ILE A 178 8.49 10.84 -1.70
CA ILE A 178 8.33 10.57 -0.26
C ILE A 178 6.87 10.83 0.11
N VAL A 179 6.14 9.82 0.59
CA VAL A 179 4.80 10.00 1.17
C VAL A 179 4.92 9.84 2.69
N ARG A 180 4.76 10.94 3.44
CA ARG A 180 4.76 10.93 4.90
C ARG A 180 3.43 10.45 5.44
N ILE A 181 3.49 9.60 6.45
CA ILE A 181 2.32 9.05 7.14
C ILE A 181 1.87 10.07 8.22
N PRO A 182 0.58 10.39 8.33
CA PRO A 182 0.09 11.29 9.39
C PRO A 182 0.38 10.75 10.79
N GLU A 183 0.54 11.65 11.76
CA GLU A 183 0.68 11.24 13.17
C GLU A 183 -0.53 10.42 13.64
N GLY A 184 -0.27 9.31 14.32
CA GLY A 184 -1.31 8.38 14.77
C GLY A 184 -1.76 7.36 13.72
N TYR A 185 -1.22 7.38 12.50
CA TYR A 185 -1.49 6.38 11.46
C TYR A 185 -0.32 5.40 11.30
N GLY A 186 -0.66 4.13 11.03
CA GLY A 186 0.26 3.09 10.62
C GLY A 186 -0.04 2.60 9.20
N VAL A 187 0.98 2.10 8.50
CA VAL A 187 0.78 1.43 7.20
C VAL A 187 0.11 0.09 7.43
N PHE A 188 -1.01 -0.14 6.75
CA PHE A 188 -1.70 -1.44 6.71
C PHE A 188 -1.33 -2.23 5.46
N ASP A 189 -1.20 -1.54 4.33
CA ASP A 189 -0.84 -2.11 3.04
C ASP A 189 -0.12 -1.04 2.20
N ALA A 190 0.97 -1.40 1.53
CA ALA A 190 1.72 -0.53 0.62
C ALA A 190 2.69 -1.37 -0.23
N ASN A 191 3.00 -0.90 -1.43
CA ASN A 191 3.92 -1.60 -2.34
C ASN A 191 5.42 -1.44 -1.98
N VAL A 192 5.75 -0.64 -0.97
CA VAL A 192 7.10 -0.43 -0.45
C VAL A 192 7.11 -0.49 1.08
N ASP A 193 8.19 -1.00 1.68
CA ASP A 193 8.35 -1.04 3.13
C ASP A 193 8.49 0.39 3.71
N PRO A 194 7.73 0.76 4.75
CA PRO A 194 7.84 2.07 5.39
C PRO A 194 9.18 2.24 6.12
N GLN A 195 9.79 3.42 5.92
CA GLN A 195 11.07 3.81 6.51
C GLN A 195 10.92 5.20 7.14
N ASP A 196 11.26 5.32 8.43
CA ASP A 196 11.21 6.58 9.21
C ASP A 196 9.85 7.32 9.13
N GLY A 197 8.74 6.58 9.14
CA GLY A 197 7.39 7.14 9.06
C GLY A 197 6.97 7.61 7.66
N ALA A 198 7.68 7.19 6.61
CA ALA A 198 7.34 7.51 5.22
C ALA A 198 7.44 6.29 4.30
N LEU A 199 6.67 6.29 3.22
CA LEU A 199 6.89 5.45 2.05
C LEU A 199 7.83 6.18 1.09
N ARG A 200 8.78 5.47 0.47
CA ARG A 200 9.85 6.07 -0.35
C ARG A 200 10.05 5.30 -1.64
N TRP A 201 10.04 6.03 -2.75
CA TRP A 201 10.38 5.52 -4.07
C TRP A 201 11.51 6.37 -4.65
N ARG A 202 12.58 5.74 -5.13
CA ARG A 202 13.72 6.42 -5.76
C ARG A 202 13.80 5.97 -7.21
N GLY A 203 14.01 6.91 -8.12
CA GLY A 203 14.22 6.58 -9.52
C GLY A 203 15.62 5.96 -9.80
N PRO A 204 15.85 5.48 -11.03
CA PRO A 204 14.88 5.45 -12.13
C PRO A 204 13.84 4.34 -11.91
N MET A 205 12.55 4.71 -11.96
CA MET A 205 11.44 3.78 -11.68
C MET A 205 10.22 4.12 -12.54
N MET A 206 9.59 3.12 -13.14
CA MET A 206 8.28 3.28 -13.80
C MET A 206 7.17 2.96 -12.80
N PHE A 207 6.07 3.69 -12.90
CA PHE A 207 4.85 3.44 -12.14
C PHE A 207 3.72 2.95 -13.05
N ASP A 208 2.89 2.07 -12.50
CA ASP A 208 1.58 1.74 -13.03
C ASP A 208 0.49 2.11 -12.00
N GLY A 209 -0.78 1.93 -12.37
CA GLY A 209 -1.92 2.25 -11.51
C GLY A 209 -2.02 1.45 -10.19
N THR A 210 -1.11 0.50 -9.96
CA THR A 210 -1.00 -0.31 -8.73
C THR A 210 0.26 -0.01 -7.91
N THR A 211 1.33 0.50 -8.53
CA THR A 211 2.64 0.70 -7.85
C THR A 211 2.62 1.76 -6.75
N LEU A 212 1.69 2.71 -6.84
CA LEU A 212 1.53 3.86 -5.95
C LEU A 212 0.34 3.71 -4.97
N GLN A 213 -0.13 2.49 -4.74
CA GLN A 213 -1.22 2.22 -3.81
C GLN A 213 -0.70 2.08 -2.36
N ALA A 214 -1.44 2.68 -1.42
CA ALA A 214 -1.18 2.59 0.02
C ALA A 214 -2.48 2.75 0.82
N THR A 215 -2.64 1.92 1.85
CA THR A 215 -3.68 2.05 2.87
C THR A 215 -3.03 2.28 4.22
N PHE A 216 -3.38 3.40 4.86
CA PHE A 216 -3.02 3.70 6.24
C PHE A 216 -4.24 3.49 7.14
N ILE A 217 -4.01 2.97 8.34
CA ILE A 217 -5.02 2.85 9.37
C ILE A 217 -4.56 3.71 10.54
N GLY A 218 -5.40 4.66 10.91
CA GLY A 218 -5.25 5.38 12.16
C GLY A 218 -5.45 4.41 13.30
N ASP A 219 -4.65 4.56 14.37
CA ASP A 219 -5.29 4.51 15.67
C ASP A 219 -6.31 5.64 15.67
N SER A 220 -7.53 5.34 15.20
CA SER A 220 -8.70 6.06 15.66
C SER A 220 -8.52 6.19 17.16
N GLN A 221 -8.53 7.42 17.67
CA GLN A 221 -8.50 7.67 19.10
C GLN A 221 -9.46 6.65 19.69
N THR A 222 -8.96 5.65 20.44
CA THR A 222 -9.82 4.68 21.13
C THR A 222 -10.70 5.57 21.96
N PRO A 223 -11.98 5.81 21.59
CA PRO A 223 -12.57 7.14 21.72
C PRO A 223 -12.63 7.46 23.20
N GLU A 224 -11.67 8.28 23.68
CA GLU A 224 -11.09 8.11 25.03
C GLU A 224 -12.21 8.04 26.04
N PRO A 225 -12.58 6.82 26.53
CA PRO A 225 -13.96 6.39 26.71
C PRO A 225 -14.76 7.50 27.32
N ARG A 226 -15.38 8.31 26.44
CA ARG A 226 -15.93 9.62 26.81
C ARG A 226 -16.79 9.32 28.01
N ASP A 227 -16.46 9.90 29.17
CA ASP A 227 -16.79 9.29 30.48
C ASP A 227 -18.27 9.50 30.89
N GLU A 228 -19.13 9.26 29.91
CA GLU A 228 -20.56 9.11 29.91
C GLU A 228 -20.94 7.66 30.30
N SER A 229 -19.96 6.75 30.32
CA SER A 229 -20.06 5.45 31.01
C SER A 229 -20.31 5.60 32.52
N ASN A 230 -19.86 6.73 33.10
CA ASN A 230 -20.12 7.10 34.49
C ASN A 230 -21.52 7.70 34.75
N VAL A 231 -22.31 8.10 33.74
CA VAL A 231 -23.70 8.55 34.01
C VAL A 231 -24.68 7.37 34.00
N MET A 232 -24.49 6.39 33.11
CA MET A 232 -25.40 5.26 33.00
C MET A 232 -25.18 4.19 34.07
N LEU A 233 -23.93 3.90 34.46
CA LEU A 233 -23.65 2.89 35.48
C LEU A 233 -24.11 3.34 36.89
N TRP A 234 -23.85 4.58 37.28
CA TRP A 234 -24.38 5.16 38.52
C TRP A 234 -25.90 5.38 38.46
N GLY A 235 -26.47 5.64 37.27
CA GLY A 235 -27.92 5.69 37.07
C GLY A 235 -28.61 4.35 37.39
N VAL A 236 -28.06 3.24 36.88
CA VAL A 236 -28.59 1.89 37.14
C VAL A 236 -28.36 1.48 38.59
N VAL A 237 -27.17 1.69 39.17
CA VAL A 237 -26.89 1.37 40.59
C VAL A 237 -27.75 2.21 41.54
N GLY A 238 -27.92 3.51 41.27
CA GLY A 238 -28.79 4.39 42.06
C GLY A 238 -30.25 3.96 42.01
N LEU A 239 -30.76 3.59 40.83
CA LEU A 239 -32.13 3.08 40.67
C LEU A 239 -32.33 1.73 41.37
N LEU A 240 -31.31 0.85 41.36
CA LEU A 240 -31.33 -0.43 42.10
C LEU A 240 -31.35 -0.23 43.61
N VAL A 241 -30.57 0.72 44.14
CA VAL A 241 -30.58 1.07 45.57
C VAL A 241 -31.93 1.67 45.99
N VAL A 242 -32.54 2.54 45.18
CA VAL A 242 -33.89 3.07 45.44
C VAL A 242 -34.95 1.97 45.36
N ALA A 243 -34.87 1.06 44.38
CA ALA A 243 -35.79 -0.08 44.29
C ALA A 243 -35.68 -1.02 45.51
N ILE A 244 -34.46 -1.33 45.95
CA ILE A 244 -34.21 -2.13 47.17
C ILE A 244 -34.74 -1.40 48.42
N ALA A 245 -34.57 -0.09 48.52
CA ALA A 245 -35.11 0.70 49.63
C ALA A 245 -36.65 0.70 49.66
N VAL A 246 -37.30 0.86 48.49
CA VAL A 246 -38.76 0.81 48.36
C VAL A 246 -39.31 -0.58 48.71
N VAL A 247 -38.67 -1.66 48.22
CA VAL A 247 -39.03 -3.05 48.57
C VAL A 247 -38.79 -3.33 50.06
N GLY A 248 -37.69 -2.83 50.63
CA GLY A 248 -37.40 -2.96 52.05
C GLY A 248 -38.47 -2.29 52.93
N VAL A 249 -38.84 -1.05 52.61
CA VAL A 249 -39.94 -0.34 53.29
C VAL A 249 -41.26 -1.10 53.12
N PHE A 250 -41.59 -1.57 51.91
CA PHE A 250 -42.82 -2.32 51.64
C PHE A 250 -42.91 -3.65 52.41
N LEU A 251 -41.81 -4.39 52.53
CA LEU A 251 -41.74 -5.66 53.27
C LEU A 251 -41.81 -5.44 54.79
N VAL A 252 -41.21 -4.37 55.31
CA VAL A 252 -41.35 -3.99 56.73
C VAL A 252 -42.79 -3.55 57.03
N ASN A 253 -43.42 -2.80 56.13
CA ASN A 253 -44.81 -2.34 56.30
C ASN A 253 -45.87 -3.45 56.10
N ARG A 254 -45.47 -4.64 55.63
CA ARG A 254 -46.35 -5.81 55.45
C ARG A 254 -46.23 -6.85 56.58
N ARG A 255 -45.51 -6.55 57.67
CA ARG A 255 -45.30 -7.48 58.79
C ARG A 255 -46.49 -7.69 59.73
N ASP A 256 -47.58 -6.95 59.55
CA ASP A 256 -48.86 -7.19 60.23
C ASP A 256 -49.93 -7.77 59.28
N SER A 257 -49.70 -8.97 58.72
CA SER A 257 -50.78 -9.87 58.27
C SER A 257 -50.35 -11.33 58.04
N LEU A 258 -50.42 -12.11 59.13
CA LEU A 258 -50.90 -13.50 59.21
C LEU A 258 -50.05 -14.69 58.69
N LEU A 259 -50.32 -15.81 59.36
CA LEU A 259 -49.54 -17.08 59.48
C LEU A 259 -49.90 -18.14 58.40
N PRO A 260 -49.14 -19.25 58.28
CA PRO A 260 -49.17 -20.15 57.12
C PRO A 260 -50.17 -21.31 57.23
N GLY A 261 -50.44 -21.98 56.08
CA GLY A 261 -51.20 -23.23 55.97
C GLY A 261 -50.55 -24.19 54.96
N SER A 262 -50.64 -25.50 55.22
CA SER A 262 -49.84 -26.58 54.62
C SER A 262 -50.58 -27.45 53.59
N THR A 263 -49.90 -28.51 53.10
CA THR A 263 -50.28 -29.59 52.14
C THR A 263 -49.95 -29.30 50.66
N GLY A 264 -49.34 -30.20 49.87
CA GLY A 264 -48.68 -31.50 50.14
C GLY A 264 -49.25 -32.67 49.32
N SER A 265 -48.44 -33.31 48.45
CA SER A 265 -48.50 -34.73 47.99
C SER A 265 -47.49 -34.98 46.85
N ASP A 266 -46.78 -36.11 46.91
CA ASP A 266 -45.92 -36.69 45.87
C ASP A 266 -46.73 -37.59 44.89
N ASP A 267 -46.18 -38.00 43.74
CA ASP A 267 -45.98 -39.43 43.35
C ASP A 267 -45.30 -39.63 41.96
N ASP A 268 -44.79 -40.85 41.74
CA ASP A 268 -43.82 -41.44 40.79
C ASP A 268 -44.16 -41.60 39.25
N GLY A 269 -43.18 -42.10 38.45
CA GLY A 269 -43.45 -42.95 37.24
C GLY A 269 -42.96 -42.51 35.83
N PRO A 270 -41.98 -43.21 35.19
CA PRO A 270 -41.42 -42.88 33.85
C PRO A 270 -41.65 -43.97 32.72
N PRO A 271 -40.79 -44.20 31.67
CA PRO A 271 -41.03 -43.73 30.29
C PRO A 271 -40.95 -44.80 29.15
N ALA A 272 -41.13 -44.38 27.88
CA ALA A 272 -40.93 -45.18 26.63
C ALA A 272 -40.86 -44.28 25.37
N SER A 273 -40.37 -44.64 24.16
CA SER A 273 -39.37 -45.66 23.71
C SER A 273 -39.06 -45.54 22.19
N GLY A 274 -37.81 -45.79 21.77
CA GLY A 274 -37.37 -46.10 20.38
C GLY A 274 -36.83 -44.94 19.52
N ALA A 275 -36.14 -45.13 18.38
CA ALA A 275 -35.33 -46.20 17.78
C ALA A 275 -35.04 -45.79 16.30
N THR A 276 -33.77 -45.82 15.87
CA THR A 276 -33.26 -45.62 14.48
C THR A 276 -33.31 -46.95 13.67
N PRO A 277 -32.78 -47.11 12.43
CA PRO A 277 -32.41 -46.18 11.31
C PRO A 277 -32.92 -46.64 9.91
N ALA A 278 -32.56 -45.94 8.82
CA ALA A 278 -32.49 -46.52 7.45
C ALA A 278 -31.59 -45.69 6.49
N ALA A 279 -30.95 -46.34 5.51
CA ALA A 279 -30.02 -45.75 4.54
C ALA A 279 -30.59 -45.68 3.11
N GLY A 280 -29.91 -44.97 2.20
CA GLY A 280 -30.18 -44.92 0.76
C GLY A 280 -28.89 -44.89 -0.06
N GLN A 281 -28.87 -45.54 -1.23
CA GLN A 281 -27.67 -45.98 -1.96
C GLN A 281 -27.88 -45.84 -3.47
N ALA A 282 -26.86 -45.39 -4.23
CA ALA A 282 -26.81 -45.48 -5.70
C ALA A 282 -25.35 -45.33 -6.25
N ASP A 283 -25.09 -46.04 -7.35
CA ASP A 283 -23.83 -46.25 -8.15
C ASP A 283 -24.10 -45.81 -9.63
N PRO A 284 -23.21 -45.99 -10.65
CA PRO A 284 -21.74 -45.86 -10.81
C PRO A 284 -21.46 -44.88 -12.02
N PRO A 285 -20.65 -45.10 -13.10
CA PRO A 285 -19.35 -45.81 -13.33
C PRO A 285 -18.25 -45.05 -14.13
N GLU A 286 -16.97 -45.33 -13.82
CA GLU A 286 -15.87 -45.86 -14.68
C GLU A 286 -15.59 -45.37 -16.14
N SER A 287 -14.30 -45.04 -16.44
CA SER A 287 -13.58 -45.36 -17.72
C SER A 287 -12.08 -44.96 -17.72
N GLU A 288 -11.18 -45.93 -17.94
CA GLU A 288 -9.79 -45.79 -18.47
C GLU A 288 -9.67 -46.64 -19.76
N PRO A 289 -8.72 -46.38 -20.71
CA PRO A 289 -7.46 -47.16 -20.75
C PRO A 289 -6.22 -46.45 -21.40
N VAL A 290 -5.11 -47.21 -21.53
CA VAL A 290 -3.68 -46.78 -21.60
C VAL A 290 -3.02 -47.01 -23.03
N PRO A 291 -1.67 -47.03 -23.23
CA PRO A 291 -0.81 -46.06 -23.96
C PRO A 291 -0.38 -46.50 -25.41
N PRO A 292 0.61 -45.83 -26.06
CA PRO A 292 1.95 -46.44 -26.19
C PRO A 292 3.18 -45.49 -26.21
N ASP A 293 4.39 -46.09 -26.21
CA ASP A 293 5.78 -45.55 -26.21
C ASP A 293 6.67 -46.52 -27.06
N PRO A 294 7.95 -46.30 -27.48
CA PRO A 294 8.84 -45.10 -27.49
C PRO A 294 9.49 -44.75 -28.86
N ALA A 295 10.17 -43.59 -28.96
CA ALA A 295 11.43 -43.42 -29.74
C ALA A 295 12.20 -42.08 -29.47
N ASP A 296 13.50 -42.21 -29.14
CA ASP A 296 14.56 -41.18 -29.00
C ASP A 296 14.53 -39.93 -29.93
N ASN A 297 14.71 -38.73 -29.37
CA ASN A 297 16.03 -38.01 -29.39
C ASN A 297 16.03 -36.61 -28.72
N GLN A 298 16.83 -36.49 -27.66
CA GLN A 298 17.79 -35.40 -27.33
C GLN A 298 17.45 -33.91 -27.56
N SER A 299 17.59 -33.15 -26.45
CA SER A 299 17.97 -31.71 -26.35
C SER A 299 16.89 -30.63 -26.35
N GLY A 300 16.49 -30.19 -25.14
CA GLY A 300 16.69 -28.77 -24.78
C GLY A 300 15.49 -27.99 -24.23
N GLU A 301 14.26 -28.33 -24.61
CA GLU A 301 13.03 -27.76 -24.06
C GLU A 301 12.19 -28.91 -23.49
N ILE A 302 11.98 -28.90 -22.18
CA ILE A 302 11.11 -29.88 -21.52
C ILE A 302 9.69 -29.34 -21.63
N ASP A 303 8.83 -30.08 -22.31
CA ASP A 303 7.42 -29.76 -22.51
C ASP A 303 6.73 -29.62 -21.14
N GLU A 304 6.13 -28.45 -20.86
CA GLU A 304 5.60 -28.13 -19.52
C GLU A 304 4.36 -28.98 -19.15
N GLU A 305 3.80 -29.72 -20.11
CA GLU A 305 2.72 -30.70 -19.89
C GLU A 305 3.23 -32.11 -19.50
N LEU A 306 4.55 -32.35 -19.50
CA LEU A 306 5.16 -33.63 -19.11
C LEU A 306 5.83 -33.62 -17.72
N LEU A 307 5.94 -32.46 -17.06
CA LEU A 307 6.46 -32.34 -15.70
C LEU A 307 5.36 -32.65 -14.68
N SER A 308 5.72 -33.33 -13.59
CA SER A 308 4.79 -33.54 -12.46
C SER A 308 4.45 -32.20 -11.80
N ASP A 309 3.27 -32.10 -11.18
CA ASP A 309 2.85 -30.88 -10.47
C ASP A 309 3.89 -30.46 -9.41
N GLU A 310 4.52 -31.43 -8.74
CA GLU A 310 5.59 -31.23 -7.74
C GLU A 310 6.87 -30.65 -8.38
N GLU A 311 7.31 -31.17 -9.52
CA GLU A 311 8.52 -30.72 -10.22
C GLU A 311 8.38 -29.28 -10.74
N ARG A 312 7.15 -28.87 -11.10
CA ARG A 312 6.85 -27.48 -11.46
C ARG A 312 6.97 -26.55 -10.25
N VAL A 313 6.55 -26.98 -9.07
CA VAL A 313 6.73 -26.22 -7.81
C VAL A 313 8.22 -26.12 -7.43
N GLU A 314 8.98 -27.21 -7.55
CA GLU A 314 10.42 -27.18 -7.26
C GLU A 314 11.18 -26.24 -8.20
N ARG A 315 10.88 -26.25 -9.51
CA ARG A 315 11.44 -25.28 -10.46
C ARG A 315 11.07 -23.84 -10.14
N LEU A 316 9.84 -23.58 -9.69
CA LEU A 316 9.41 -22.24 -9.27
C LEU A 316 10.15 -21.80 -8.01
N LEU A 317 10.37 -22.69 -7.04
CA LEU A 317 11.18 -22.42 -5.85
C LEU A 317 12.63 -22.12 -6.22
N GLU A 318 13.26 -22.96 -7.06
CA GLU A 318 14.65 -22.78 -7.53
C GLU A 318 14.83 -21.44 -8.27
N ALA A 319 13.91 -21.10 -9.18
CA ALA A 319 13.91 -19.82 -9.90
C ALA A 319 13.73 -18.60 -8.98
N ASN A 320 13.09 -18.76 -7.82
CA ASN A 320 12.87 -17.71 -6.81
C ASN A 320 13.92 -17.76 -5.67
N GLY A 321 15.06 -18.43 -5.86
CA GLY A 321 16.13 -18.47 -4.86
C GLY A 321 15.86 -19.41 -3.68
N GLY A 322 15.14 -20.50 -3.93
CA GLY A 322 14.84 -21.58 -2.99
C GLY A 322 13.65 -21.34 -2.07
N ARG A 323 12.93 -20.21 -2.21
CA ARG A 323 11.75 -19.88 -1.39
C ARG A 323 10.78 -18.94 -2.11
N MET A 324 9.47 -19.16 -1.93
CA MET A 324 8.42 -18.28 -2.49
C MET A 324 7.11 -18.35 -1.69
N LYS A 325 6.26 -17.33 -1.80
CA LYS A 325 4.92 -17.34 -1.18
C LYS A 325 3.99 -18.32 -1.89
N GLN A 326 3.13 -19.01 -1.14
CA GLN A 326 2.08 -19.88 -1.70
C GLN A 326 1.16 -19.16 -2.71
N ALA A 327 0.86 -17.88 -2.49
CA ALA A 327 0.08 -17.06 -3.42
C ALA A 327 0.81 -16.83 -4.76
N HIS A 328 2.14 -16.81 -4.76
CA HIS A 328 2.95 -16.70 -5.98
C HIS A 328 2.85 -18.00 -6.80
N ILE A 329 2.89 -19.17 -6.16
CA ILE A 329 2.66 -20.47 -6.81
C ILE A 329 1.27 -20.52 -7.45
N VAL A 330 0.23 -20.06 -6.75
CA VAL A 330 -1.15 -19.97 -7.29
C VAL A 330 -1.21 -19.10 -8.55
N ARG A 331 -0.49 -17.97 -8.58
CA ARG A 331 -0.47 -17.06 -9.73
C ARG A 331 0.31 -17.64 -10.90
N ASP A 332 1.52 -18.14 -10.65
CA ASP A 332 2.46 -18.52 -11.71
C ASP A 332 2.13 -19.90 -12.34
N THR A 333 1.21 -20.66 -11.74
CA THR A 333 0.70 -21.94 -12.27
C THR A 333 -0.76 -21.88 -12.74
N ASP A 334 -1.47 -20.77 -12.50
CA ASP A 334 -2.94 -20.64 -12.63
C ASP A 334 -3.76 -21.73 -11.88
N TRP A 335 -3.16 -22.44 -10.92
CA TRP A 335 -3.83 -23.51 -10.18
C TRP A 335 -4.72 -22.96 -9.06
N SER A 336 -5.87 -23.61 -8.84
CA SER A 336 -6.74 -23.27 -7.72
C SER A 336 -6.01 -23.37 -6.37
N ASN A 337 -6.32 -22.45 -5.45
CA ASN A 337 -5.71 -22.40 -4.12
C ASN A 337 -5.83 -23.74 -3.36
N ALA A 338 -6.93 -24.48 -3.56
CA ALA A 338 -7.11 -25.82 -3.00
C ALA A 338 -6.13 -26.86 -3.59
N LYS A 339 -5.91 -26.88 -4.91
CA LYS A 339 -4.93 -27.78 -5.56
C LYS A 339 -3.52 -27.48 -5.04
N VAL A 340 -3.13 -26.20 -5.01
CA VAL A 340 -1.83 -25.78 -4.48
C VAL A 340 -1.69 -26.14 -2.99
N SER A 341 -2.71 -25.92 -2.17
CA SER A 341 -2.65 -26.27 -0.75
C SER A 341 -2.56 -27.78 -0.50
N GLN A 342 -3.15 -28.61 -1.38
CA GLN A 342 -3.06 -30.06 -1.28
C GLN A 342 -1.66 -30.55 -1.68
N LEU A 343 -1.15 -30.08 -2.82
CA LEU A 343 0.18 -30.39 -3.34
C LEU A 343 1.31 -29.98 -2.39
N LEU A 344 1.23 -28.77 -1.82
CA LEU A 344 2.18 -28.28 -0.82
C LEU A 344 2.04 -29.00 0.54
N SER A 345 0.96 -29.74 0.77
CA SER A 345 0.86 -30.59 1.96
C SER A 345 1.52 -31.95 1.69
N SER A 346 1.32 -32.55 0.51
CA SER A 346 2.03 -33.80 0.15
C SER A 346 3.54 -33.62 0.03
N MET A 347 4.02 -32.52 -0.55
CA MET A 347 5.47 -32.24 -0.62
C MET A 347 6.10 -31.94 0.75
N GLU A 348 5.33 -31.38 1.70
CA GLU A 348 5.74 -31.19 3.10
C GLU A 348 5.76 -32.53 3.86
N ASP A 349 4.73 -33.37 3.68
CA ASP A 349 4.67 -34.73 4.24
C ASP A 349 5.79 -35.64 3.70
N GLU A 350 6.25 -35.40 2.46
CA GLU A 350 7.41 -36.06 1.84
C GLU A 350 8.76 -35.48 2.30
N GLY A 351 8.78 -34.36 3.03
CA GLY A 351 10.00 -33.70 3.53
C GLY A 351 10.84 -33.03 2.43
N ARG A 352 10.21 -32.59 1.33
CA ARG A 352 10.86 -31.87 0.21
C ARG A 352 10.86 -30.36 0.41
N ILE A 353 9.86 -29.85 1.13
CA ILE A 353 9.66 -28.43 1.40
C ILE A 353 9.23 -28.19 2.85
N ASP A 354 9.55 -27.00 3.36
CA ASP A 354 9.08 -26.48 4.64
C ASP A 354 8.05 -25.37 4.43
N LYS A 355 7.07 -25.27 5.34
CA LYS A 355 5.99 -24.28 5.31
C LYS A 355 6.07 -23.33 6.50
N LEU A 356 6.67 -22.15 6.30
CA LEU A 356 6.69 -21.10 7.32
C LEU A 356 5.48 -20.17 7.16
N ARG A 357 4.64 -20.08 8.20
CA ARG A 357 3.53 -19.12 8.20
C ARG A 357 4.02 -17.70 8.48
N ILE A 358 3.82 -16.80 7.52
CA ILE A 358 4.12 -15.37 7.63
C ILE A 358 2.79 -14.61 7.63
N GLY A 359 2.32 -14.26 8.83
CA GLY A 359 1.04 -13.59 9.04
C GLY A 359 -0.17 -14.41 8.58
N ARG A 360 -0.75 -14.01 7.44
CA ARG A 360 -1.93 -14.65 6.82
C ARG A 360 -1.58 -15.58 5.65
N GLU A 361 -0.32 -15.61 5.21
CA GLU A 361 0.16 -16.40 4.08
C GLU A 361 1.19 -17.44 4.53
N ASN A 362 1.49 -18.40 3.66
CA ASN A 362 2.58 -19.36 3.86
C ASN A 362 3.73 -19.02 2.90
N LEU A 363 4.94 -18.91 3.44
CA LEU A 363 6.18 -19.00 2.69
C LEU A 363 6.57 -20.48 2.59
N ILE A 364 6.93 -20.89 1.39
CA ILE A 364 7.42 -22.23 1.08
C ILE A 364 8.92 -22.13 0.79
N SER A 365 9.73 -23.04 1.34
CA SER A 365 11.17 -23.15 1.08
C SER A 365 11.60 -24.61 0.93
N PHE A 366 12.75 -24.87 0.31
CA PHE A 366 13.35 -26.21 0.35
C PHE A 366 13.85 -26.56 1.75
N THR A 367 13.68 -27.82 2.17
CA THR A 367 14.14 -28.31 3.49
C THR A 367 15.68 -28.35 3.64
N ASP A 368 16.43 -28.30 2.53
CA ASP A 368 17.90 -28.13 2.54
C ASP A 368 18.37 -26.65 2.71
N VAL A 369 17.45 -25.68 2.75
CA VAL A 369 17.77 -24.26 3.00
C VAL A 369 17.34 -23.89 4.42
N ASP A 370 18.29 -23.92 5.36
CA ASP A 370 18.02 -23.64 6.77
C ASP A 370 17.42 -22.24 6.96
N VAL A 371 16.16 -22.20 7.40
CA VAL A 371 15.35 -20.99 7.56
C VAL A 371 15.84 -20.12 8.74
N THR A 372 16.86 -20.56 9.49
CA THR A 372 17.33 -19.89 10.71
C THR A 372 18.57 -19.00 10.56
N GLU A 373 19.21 -18.93 9.38
CA GLU A 373 20.42 -18.11 9.17
C GLU A 373 20.09 -16.63 8.90
N ILE A 374 19.59 -15.95 9.94
CA ILE A 374 19.41 -14.49 10.00
C ILE A 374 20.35 -13.90 11.06
N GLU A 375 21.67 -14.10 10.96
CA GLU A 375 22.63 -13.32 11.77
C GLU A 375 24.07 -13.34 11.24
N ARG A 376 24.57 -12.15 10.86
CA ARG A 376 25.97 -11.80 10.47
C ARG A 376 26.44 -12.32 9.11
N GLU A 377 26.77 -11.38 8.22
CA GLU A 377 28.18 -11.06 7.93
C GLU A 377 28.33 -9.52 7.93
N GLU A 378 29.54 -9.02 8.23
CA GLU A 378 29.87 -7.58 8.44
C GLU A 378 30.31 -6.86 7.15
#